data_AF-A0A0P6WUK7-F1
#
_entry.id   AF-A0A0P6WUK7-F1
#
_cell.length_a   1.000
_cell.length_b   1.000
_cell.length_c   1.000
_cell.angle_alpha   90.00
_cell.angle_beta   90.00
_cell.angle_gamma   90.00
#
_symmetry.space_group_name_H-M   'P 1'
#
loop_
_entity.id
_entity.type
_entity.pdbx_description
1 polymer ?
#
loop_
_entity_poly.entity_id
_entity_poly.type
_entity_poly.pdbx_seq_one_letter_code
_entity_poly.pdbx_strand_id
1 'polypeptide(L)'
;MDQLTTLQHLEYLETGFEVSKILAQAGYGMEAPAFVITWGQVAEVLAHTLADYGLTPDRLDKSLLIDLVQDAQKALENDHVFSWRDILRANATSNPGIMAFLELPDMEDDEGPLTELYENATRLGDDEAYWPDGGASADFFDDF
;
A
#
# COMPACT_ATOMS: atom_id res chain seq x y z
N MET A 1 12.65 -15.61 21.31
CA MET A 1 11.97 -14.94 20.19
C MET A 1 12.97 -13.91 19.65
N ASP A 2 14.09 -14.36 19.07
CA ASP A 2 15.26 -13.47 18.89
C ASP A 2 15.89 -13.53 17.49
N GLN A 3 15.54 -14.52 16.66
CA GLN A 3 16.14 -14.69 15.33
C GLN A 3 15.42 -13.88 14.24
N LEU A 4 14.10 -13.73 14.33
CA LEU A 4 13.29 -12.95 13.37
C LEU A 4 13.66 -11.46 13.42
N THR A 5 13.85 -10.91 14.63
CA THR A 5 14.27 -9.52 14.85
C THR A 5 15.69 -9.26 14.32
N THR A 6 16.59 -10.24 14.39
CA THR A 6 17.95 -10.08 13.84
C THR A 6 18.00 -10.13 12.31
N LEU A 7 17.14 -10.92 11.66
CA LEU A 7 17.07 -10.97 10.20
C LEU A 7 16.53 -9.67 9.63
N GLN A 8 15.42 -9.17 10.19
CA GLN A 8 14.82 -7.89 9.79
C GLN A 8 15.80 -6.72 9.99
N HIS A 9 16.57 -6.73 11.08
CA HIS A 9 17.60 -5.72 11.31
C HIS A 9 18.71 -5.77 10.26
N LEU A 10 19.07 -6.97 9.79
CA LEU A 10 20.09 -7.15 8.76
C LEU A 10 19.57 -6.66 7.39
N GLU A 11 18.30 -6.94 7.07
CA GLU A 11 17.63 -6.44 5.87
C GLU A 11 17.55 -4.90 5.86
N TYR A 12 17.25 -4.28 7.01
CA TYR A 12 17.28 -2.82 7.15
C TYR A 12 18.67 -2.23 6.91
N LEU A 13 19.72 -2.86 7.44
CA LEU A 13 21.09 -2.39 7.24
C LEU A 13 21.54 -2.55 5.78
N GLU A 14 21.20 -3.66 5.15
CA GLU A 14 21.57 -3.96 3.76
C GLU A 14 20.85 -3.03 2.78
N THR A 15 19.53 -2.88 2.96
CA THR A 15 18.71 -1.94 2.18
C THR A 15 19.15 -0.50 2.42
N GLY A 16 19.48 -0.15 3.66
CA GLY A 16 20.03 1.15 4.04
C GLY A 16 21.32 1.46 3.30
N PHE A 17 22.25 0.51 3.29
CA PHE A 17 23.53 0.66 2.59
C PHE A 17 23.34 0.87 1.09
N GLU A 18 22.51 0.07 0.43
CA GLU A 18 22.28 0.21 -1.01
C GLU A 18 21.54 1.49 -1.38
N VAL A 19 20.52 1.90 -0.61
CA VAL A 19 19.86 3.21 -0.81
C VAL A 19 20.86 4.35 -0.65
N SER A 20 21.67 4.35 0.42
CA SER A 20 22.72 5.35 0.64
C SER A 20 23.74 5.40 -0.51
N LYS A 21 24.16 4.24 -1.02
CA LYS A 21 25.11 4.13 -2.12
C LYS A 21 24.53 4.69 -3.43
N ILE A 22 23.29 4.37 -3.75
CA ILE A 22 22.60 4.86 -4.95
C ILE A 22 22.45 6.39 -4.89
N LEU A 23 22.05 6.92 -3.74
CA LEU A 23 21.92 8.36 -3.52
C LEU A 23 23.26 9.09 -3.60
N ALA A 24 24.32 8.53 -2.99
CA ALA A 24 25.66 9.09 -3.11
C ALA A 24 26.16 9.13 -4.56
N GLN A 25 25.88 8.07 -5.34
CA GLN A 25 26.20 8.04 -6.78
C GLN A 25 25.35 9.00 -7.62
N ALA A 26 24.19 9.42 -7.13
CA ALA A 26 23.35 10.43 -7.76
C ALA A 26 23.73 11.87 -7.35
N GLY A 27 24.72 12.04 -6.47
CA GLY A 27 25.22 13.35 -6.01
C GLY A 27 24.64 13.81 -4.68
N TYR A 28 23.79 13.00 -4.03
CA TYR A 28 23.25 13.27 -2.70
C TYR A 28 24.22 12.74 -1.64
N GLY A 29 25.14 13.60 -1.18
CA GLY A 29 26.09 13.22 -0.13
C GLY A 29 25.39 12.97 1.20
N MET A 30 25.65 11.84 1.85
CA MET A 30 24.93 11.42 3.08
C MET A 30 25.01 12.44 4.22
N GLU A 31 26.15 13.11 4.38
CA GLU A 31 26.37 14.17 5.38
C GLU A 31 25.89 15.55 4.90
N ALA A 32 25.52 15.69 3.63
CA ALA A 32 25.02 16.95 3.10
C ALA A 32 23.60 17.21 3.60
N PRO A 33 23.25 18.47 3.87
CA PRO A 33 21.91 18.82 4.33
C PRO A 33 20.88 18.53 3.25
N ALA A 34 19.78 17.90 3.67
CA ALA A 34 18.52 17.78 2.98
C ALA A 34 17.48 18.51 3.83
N PHE A 35 17.30 19.81 3.59
CA PHE A 35 16.43 20.67 4.42
C PHE A 35 16.90 20.78 5.88
N VAL A 36 16.07 20.36 6.84
CA VAL A 36 16.36 20.33 8.28
C VAL A 36 17.01 19.02 8.74
N ILE A 37 17.25 18.09 7.82
CA ILE A 37 17.84 16.77 8.05
C ILE A 37 19.04 16.54 7.11
N THR A 38 19.63 15.34 7.13
CA THR A 38 20.67 14.93 6.18
C THR A 38 20.14 13.92 5.15
N TRP A 39 20.81 13.79 4.01
CA TRP A 39 20.49 12.75 3.03
C TRP A 39 20.66 11.33 3.59
N GLY A 40 21.53 11.14 4.58
CA GLY A 40 21.62 9.88 5.33
C GLY A 40 20.34 9.55 6.09
N GLN A 41 19.70 10.54 6.72
CA GLN A 41 18.42 10.35 7.40
C GLN A 41 17.26 10.10 6.42
N VAL A 42 17.30 10.72 5.23
CA VAL A 42 16.36 10.42 4.14
C VAL A 42 16.54 8.98 3.67
N ALA A 43 17.79 8.57 3.43
CA ALA A 43 18.13 7.22 2.99
C ALA A 43 17.66 6.15 3.98
N GLU A 44 17.87 6.38 5.28
CA GLU A 44 17.43 5.49 6.36
C GLU A 44 15.90 5.30 6.36
N VAL A 45 15.12 6.39 6.28
CA VAL A 45 13.65 6.29 6.29
C VAL A 45 13.13 5.60 5.04
N LEU A 46 13.69 5.90 3.86
CA LEU A 46 13.35 5.21 2.62
C LEU A 46 13.68 3.72 2.71
N ALA A 47 14.89 3.37 3.15
CA ALA A 47 15.33 1.98 3.27
C ALA A 47 14.46 1.15 4.22
N HIS A 48 14.14 1.67 5.40
CA HIS A 48 13.23 0.99 6.33
C HIS A 48 11.85 0.80 5.70
N THR A 49 11.34 1.83 5.02
CA THR A 49 10.03 1.76 4.38
C THR A 49 10.04 0.72 3.26
N LEU A 50 11.08 0.69 2.42
CA LEU A 50 11.23 -0.29 1.34
C LEU A 50 11.33 -1.73 1.88
N ALA A 51 12.13 -1.93 2.91
CA ALA A 51 12.28 -3.23 3.56
C ALA A 51 10.99 -3.70 4.26
N ASP A 52 10.23 -2.79 4.88
CA ASP A 52 8.89 -3.10 5.45
C ASP A 52 7.93 -3.63 4.39
N TYR A 53 8.13 -3.23 3.13
CA TYR A 53 7.37 -3.68 1.98
C TYR A 53 8.01 -4.87 1.22
N GLY A 54 9.06 -5.47 1.78
CA GLY A 54 9.73 -6.63 1.18
C GLY A 54 10.53 -6.32 -0.08
N LEU A 55 10.85 -5.04 -0.32
CA LEU A 55 11.72 -4.63 -1.43
C LEU A 55 13.18 -4.85 -1.03
N THR A 56 13.71 -5.99 -1.46
CA THR A 56 15.13 -6.33 -1.27
C THR A 56 16.02 -5.43 -2.13
N PRO A 57 17.28 -5.23 -1.72
CA PRO A 57 18.23 -4.35 -2.42
C PRO A 57 18.39 -4.67 -3.90
N ASP A 58 18.29 -5.95 -4.29
CA ASP A 58 18.38 -6.40 -5.68
C ASP A 58 17.26 -5.86 -6.59
N ARG A 59 16.14 -5.41 -6.00
CA ARG A 59 14.99 -4.84 -6.71
C ARG A 59 14.99 -3.31 -6.74
N LEU A 60 15.96 -2.68 -6.09
CA LEU A 60 16.06 -1.22 -6.04
C LEU A 60 16.67 -0.68 -7.33
N ASP A 61 15.81 -0.16 -8.21
CA ASP A 61 16.29 0.60 -9.35
C ASP A 61 16.73 2.01 -8.94
N LYS A 62 17.84 2.45 -9.53
CA LYS A 62 18.38 3.79 -9.34
C LYS A 62 17.40 4.87 -9.80
N SER A 63 16.69 4.65 -10.90
CA SER A 63 15.74 5.63 -11.43
C SER A 63 14.59 5.87 -10.44
N LEU A 64 14.01 4.78 -9.93
CA LEU A 64 12.94 4.78 -8.94
C LEU A 64 13.33 5.52 -7.65
N LEU A 65 14.53 5.27 -7.11
CA LEU A 65 15.00 5.94 -5.90
C LEU A 65 15.25 7.43 -6.12
N ILE A 66 15.71 7.82 -7.31
CA ILE A 66 15.88 9.24 -7.64
C ILE A 66 14.52 9.93 -7.75
N ASP A 67 13.54 9.31 -8.40
CA ASP A 67 12.18 9.85 -8.53
C ASP A 67 11.53 10.03 -7.15
N LEU A 68 11.66 9.02 -6.28
CA LEU A 68 11.20 9.08 -4.88
C LEU A 68 11.83 10.23 -4.11
N VAL A 69 13.14 10.43 -4.26
CA VAL A 69 13.85 11.53 -3.61
C VAL A 69 13.40 12.88 -4.16
N GLN A 70 13.19 13.01 -5.47
CA GLN A 70 12.70 14.25 -6.07
C GLN A 70 11.28 14.59 -5.62
N ASP A 71 10.40 13.60 -5.54
CA ASP A 71 9.03 13.82 -5.10
C ASP A 71 8.97 14.09 -3.59
N ALA A 72 9.79 13.42 -2.78
CA ALA A 72 10.02 13.76 -1.39
C ALA A 72 10.53 15.20 -1.23
N GLN A 73 11.48 15.62 -2.06
CA GLN A 73 12.01 16.97 -2.05
C GLN A 73 10.91 18.00 -2.31
N LYS A 74 10.09 17.80 -3.34
CA LYS A 74 8.92 18.66 -3.62
C LYS A 74 7.91 18.67 -2.47
N ALA A 75 7.67 17.52 -1.85
CA ALA A 75 6.71 17.41 -0.75
C ALA A 75 7.20 18.11 0.53
N LEU A 76 8.51 18.06 0.81
CA LEU A 76 9.15 18.76 1.92
C LEU A 76 9.22 20.28 1.70
N GLU A 77 9.39 20.74 0.46
CA GLU A 77 9.36 22.17 0.10
C GLU A 77 7.98 22.81 0.28
N ASN A 78 6.90 22.02 0.20
CA ASN A 78 5.53 22.52 0.28
C ASN A 78 5.00 22.71 1.73
N ASP A 79 5.88 22.66 2.74
CA ASP A 79 5.63 23.01 4.16
C ASP A 79 4.27 22.50 4.68
N HIS A 80 3.97 21.23 4.41
CA HIS A 80 2.78 20.60 4.96
C HIS A 80 3.01 20.28 6.45
N VAL A 81 1.94 20.42 7.25
CA VAL A 81 1.84 20.22 8.72
C VAL A 81 2.37 18.85 9.23
N PHE A 82 2.73 17.94 8.33
CA PHE A 82 3.22 16.60 8.64
C PHE A 82 4.71 16.58 9.01
N SER A 83 5.12 15.61 9.83
CA SER A 83 6.54 15.41 10.10
C SER A 83 7.25 14.95 8.82
N TRP A 84 8.50 15.37 8.62
CA TRP A 84 9.29 15.00 7.43
C TRP A 84 9.34 13.47 7.20
N ARG A 85 9.30 12.67 8.27
CA ARG A 85 9.26 11.20 8.18
C ARG A 85 7.97 10.70 7.54
N ASP A 86 6.84 11.29 7.92
CA ASP A 86 5.53 10.92 7.39
C ASP A 86 5.42 11.31 5.92
N ILE A 87 6.00 12.46 5.54
CA ILE A 87 6.10 12.90 4.15
C ILE A 87 6.91 11.90 3.31
N LEU A 88 8.09 11.49 3.78
CA LEU A 88 8.92 10.51 3.08
C LEU A 88 8.22 9.16 2.92
N ARG A 89 7.59 8.67 3.99
CA ARG A 89 6.86 7.40 3.96
C ARG A 89 5.68 7.48 2.99
N ALA A 90 4.86 8.53 3.09
CA ALA A 90 3.71 8.71 2.21
C ALA A 90 4.12 8.80 0.72
N ASN A 91 5.26 9.44 0.44
CA ASN A 91 5.78 9.52 -0.92
C ASN A 91 6.25 8.15 -1.44
N ALA A 92 7.01 7.42 -0.62
CA ALA A 92 7.43 6.06 -0.91
C ALA A 92 6.25 5.14 -1.23
N THR A 93 5.19 5.18 -0.42
CA THR A 93 4.01 4.33 -0.60
C THR A 93 3.08 4.78 -1.72
N SER A 94 3.19 6.03 -2.17
CA SER A 94 2.34 6.56 -3.26
C SER A 94 3.03 6.50 -4.62
N ASN A 95 4.31 6.12 -4.67
CA ASN A 95 5.05 6.03 -5.93
C ASN A 95 4.54 4.84 -6.76
N PRO A 96 4.14 5.02 -8.03
CA PRO A 96 3.60 3.96 -8.88
C PRO A 96 4.54 2.76 -9.05
N GLY A 97 5.86 3.00 -9.06
CA GLY A 97 6.85 1.93 -9.16
C GLY A 97 6.89 1.08 -7.90
N ILE A 98 6.78 1.70 -6.72
CA ILE A 98 6.67 0.98 -5.44
C ILE A 98 5.31 0.29 -5.35
N MET A 99 4.22 0.98 -5.70
CA MET A 99 2.87 0.42 -5.74
C MET A 99 2.79 -0.80 -6.65
N ALA A 100 3.46 -0.84 -7.79
CA ALA A 100 3.50 -2.03 -8.66
C ALA A 100 4.19 -3.24 -8.01
N PHE A 101 5.05 -3.05 -7.00
CA PHE A 101 5.58 -4.14 -6.19
C PHE A 101 4.66 -4.52 -5.02
N LEU A 102 3.77 -3.61 -4.60
CA LEU A 102 2.77 -3.81 -3.56
C LEU A 102 1.46 -4.38 -4.08
N GLU A 103 1.14 -4.12 -5.35
CA GLU A 103 0.09 -4.78 -6.09
C GLU A 103 0.41 -6.28 -6.07
N LEU A 104 -0.35 -7.00 -5.24
CA LEU A 104 -0.39 -8.46 -5.28
C LEU A 104 -0.55 -8.86 -6.76
N PRO A 105 0.31 -9.76 -7.29
CA PRO A 105 0.20 -10.18 -8.67
C PRO A 105 -1.22 -10.66 -8.86
N ASP A 106 -1.98 -10.00 -9.75
CA ASP A 106 -3.42 -10.20 -10.00
C ASP A 106 -3.89 -11.41 -9.20
N MET A 107 -4.35 -11.17 -7.97
CA MET A 107 -5.47 -11.97 -7.54
C MET A 107 -6.51 -11.58 -8.58
N GLU A 108 -6.55 -12.34 -9.68
CA GLU A 108 -7.75 -12.63 -10.42
C GLU A 108 -8.83 -12.53 -9.35
N ASP A 109 -9.74 -11.56 -9.50
CA ASP A 109 -10.91 -11.46 -8.66
C ASP A 109 -11.57 -12.84 -8.77
N ASP A 110 -11.12 -13.78 -7.95
CA ASP A 110 -11.82 -14.97 -7.55
C ASP A 110 -12.87 -14.38 -6.64
N GLU A 111 -13.83 -13.73 -7.32
CA GLU A 111 -15.22 -13.66 -7.00
C GLU A 111 -15.58 -15.04 -6.48
N GLY A 112 -15.23 -15.25 -5.20
CA GLY A 112 -15.42 -16.52 -4.55
C GLY A 112 -16.90 -16.87 -4.64
N PRO A 113 -17.27 -18.11 -4.36
CA PRO A 113 -18.61 -18.66 -4.61
C PRO A 113 -19.78 -17.90 -3.92
N LEU A 114 -19.50 -16.84 -3.16
CA LEU A 114 -20.49 -15.94 -2.57
C LEU A 114 -21.08 -14.91 -3.56
N THR A 115 -20.37 -14.50 -4.62
CA THR A 115 -20.97 -13.64 -5.68
C THR A 115 -21.79 -14.45 -6.67
N GLU A 116 -21.38 -15.68 -7.02
CA GLU A 116 -22.15 -16.58 -7.89
C GLU A 116 -23.53 -16.99 -7.31
N LEU A 117 -23.68 -16.98 -5.98
CA LEU A 117 -24.96 -17.27 -5.31
C LEU A 117 -25.95 -16.11 -5.43
N TYR A 118 -25.48 -14.87 -5.54
CA TYR A 118 -26.36 -13.71 -5.67
C TYR A 118 -26.87 -13.53 -7.10
N GLU A 119 -26.06 -13.89 -8.11
CA GLU A 119 -26.47 -13.88 -9.52
C GLU A 119 -27.40 -15.06 -9.89
N ASN A 120 -27.29 -16.20 -9.21
CA ASN A 120 -28.22 -17.32 -9.42
C ASN A 120 -29.60 -17.13 -8.77
N ALA A 121 -29.73 -16.24 -7.78
CA ALA A 121 -31.02 -16.01 -7.10
C ALA A 121 -32.02 -15.24 -7.96
N THR A 122 -31.57 -14.52 -8.99
CA THR A 122 -32.42 -13.77 -9.92
C THR A 122 -32.69 -14.49 -11.24
N ARG A 123 -32.12 -15.68 -11.46
CA ARG A 123 -32.34 -16.53 -12.64
C ARG A 123 -33.16 -17.81 -12.34
N LEU A 124 -34.02 -17.76 -11.33
CA LEU A 124 -35.08 -18.74 -11.10
C LEU A 124 -36.43 -18.01 -11.14
N GLY A 125 -36.72 -17.50 -12.33
CA GLY A 125 -37.97 -16.86 -12.69
C GLY A 125 -38.37 -17.28 -14.09
N ASP A 126 -38.61 -18.57 -14.30
CA ASP A 126 -39.64 -19.07 -15.23
C ASP A 126 -39.84 -20.59 -15.02
N ASP A 127 -40.75 -20.96 -14.12
CA ASP A 127 -41.68 -22.06 -14.38
C ASP A 127 -42.79 -22.07 -13.30
N GLU A 128 -43.92 -21.53 -13.72
CA GLU A 128 -45.29 -22.00 -13.47
C GLU A 128 -45.74 -22.31 -12.02
N ALA A 129 -46.51 -21.35 -11.50
CA ALA A 129 -47.87 -21.57 -10.97
C ALA A 129 -48.09 -22.63 -9.88
N TYR A 130 -48.09 -22.19 -8.60
CA TYR A 130 -49.17 -22.54 -7.66
C TYR A 130 -49.16 -21.59 -6.45
N TRP A 131 -50.02 -20.55 -6.47
CA TRP A 131 -50.45 -19.88 -5.24
C TRP A 131 -51.87 -20.35 -4.93
N PRO A 132 -52.06 -21.30 -4.01
CA PRO A 132 -53.37 -21.52 -3.43
C PRO A 132 -53.60 -20.44 -2.36
N ASP A 133 -54.63 -19.65 -2.59
CA ASP A 133 -55.34 -18.82 -1.62
C ASP A 133 -54.71 -17.45 -1.25
N GLY A 134 -54.75 -16.53 -2.22
CA GLY A 134 -55.00 -15.12 -1.90
C GLY A 134 -56.50 -14.92 -1.75
N GLY A 135 -57.03 -15.00 -0.52
CA GLY A 135 -58.49 -15.02 -0.38
C GLY A 135 -59.15 -14.95 0.99
N ALA A 136 -58.51 -14.56 2.10
CA ALA A 136 -59.15 -14.11 3.35
C ALA A 136 -58.05 -13.76 4.37
N SER A 137 -57.96 -12.62 5.05
CA SER A 137 -58.96 -11.68 5.52
C SER A 137 -58.26 -10.35 5.74
N ALA A 138 -58.87 -9.27 5.26
CA ALA A 138 -58.63 -7.97 5.84
C ALA A 138 -59.11 -7.97 7.30
N ASP A 139 -58.52 -7.08 8.10
CA ASP A 139 -59.07 -6.42 9.28
C ASP A 139 -58.37 -6.74 10.63
N PHE A 140 -58.18 -5.67 11.40
CA PHE A 140 -57.69 -5.56 12.79
C PHE A 140 -56.16 -5.68 13.03
N PHE A 141 -55.49 -4.56 13.29
CA PHE A 141 -55.48 -3.94 14.63
C PHE A 141 -54.84 -2.53 14.59
N ASP A 142 -55.69 -1.54 14.79
CA ASP A 142 -55.36 -0.28 15.46
C ASP A 142 -55.09 -0.56 16.96
N ASP A 143 -54.24 0.28 17.56
CA ASP A 143 -54.05 0.53 19.01
C ASP A 143 -53.40 -0.55 19.92
N PHE A 144 -52.18 -0.26 20.40
CA PHE A 144 -51.83 -0.22 21.84
C PHE A 144 -50.50 0.51 22.11
#